data_AF-A0A348WA85-F1
#
_entry.id   AF-A0A348WA85-F1
#
_cell.length_a   1.000
_cell.length_b   1.000
_cell.length_c   1.000
_cell.angle_alpha   90.00
_cell.angle_beta   90.00
_cell.angle_gamma   90.00
#
_symmetry.space_group_name_H-M   'P 1'
#
loop_
_entity.id
_entity.type
_entity.pdbx_description
1 polymer ?
#
loop_
_entity_poly.entity_id
_entity_poly.type
_entity_poly.pdbx_seq_one_letter_code
_entity_poly.pdbx_strand_id
1 'polypeptide(L)'
;MAFELIAGSYCGAAPVPETALGAWNFDPYLLFALTALLILLRRDARGVAAVAVMTLAFVSPLCALSVALFSARVVHHLLLVLVAAPLLAVALPGRAGRGSAAVWFLLSTAALWLWHVPAAYDFALRDMAVYWVMQATLLGSAIGFWRAVLGQEPGFQALLWTLAGLIQMGLLGALLTFAPQALYAAHAVAPLSWGLTPLGDQQLGGLIMWVPAMLPYLVIIGHLARQSWGRAGGAETAGGEAG
;
A
#
# COMPACT_ATOMS: atom_id res chain seq x y z
N MET A 1 10.19 26.20 -15.39
CA MET A 1 10.90 25.02 -15.95
C MET A 1 10.71 23.88 -14.97
N ALA A 2 9.89 22.89 -15.30
CA ALA A 2 9.72 21.72 -14.45
C ALA A 2 10.99 20.87 -14.56
N PHE A 3 11.64 20.60 -13.43
CA PHE A 3 12.80 19.73 -13.37
C PHE A 3 12.32 18.29 -13.53
N GLU A 4 12.52 17.72 -14.71
CA GLU A 4 12.35 16.29 -14.98
C GLU A 4 13.73 15.64 -14.76
N LEU A 5 13.81 14.79 -13.74
CA LEU A 5 14.98 13.98 -13.42
C LEU A 5 15.13 12.86 -14.45
N ILE A 6 14.02 12.14 -14.71
CA ILE A 6 13.94 11.10 -15.73
C ILE A 6 12.53 11.11 -16.32
N ALA A 7 12.38 11.74 -17.49
CA ALA A 7 11.08 11.92 -18.12
C ALA A 7 10.41 10.59 -18.50
N GLY A 8 9.10 10.51 -18.25
CA GLY A 8 8.25 9.38 -18.65
C GLY A 8 7.69 8.57 -17.49
N SER A 9 6.63 7.80 -17.80
CA SER A 9 6.00 6.88 -16.86
C SER A 9 6.75 5.54 -16.82
N TYR A 10 7.08 5.09 -15.61
CA TYR A 10 7.79 3.81 -15.42
C TYR A 10 7.02 2.61 -16.00
N CYS A 11 5.71 2.51 -15.73
CA CYS A 11 4.88 1.40 -16.20
C CYS A 11 4.49 1.47 -17.69
N GLY A 12 5.17 2.30 -18.48
CA GLY A 12 4.86 2.51 -19.89
C GLY A 12 3.64 3.40 -20.14
N ALA A 13 3.11 3.36 -21.36
CA ALA A 13 1.97 4.16 -21.78
C ALA A 13 0.65 3.67 -21.17
N ALA A 14 -0.31 4.57 -20.98
CA ALA A 14 -1.66 4.24 -20.55
C ALA A 14 -2.33 3.29 -21.58
N PRO A 15 -2.66 2.05 -21.22
CA PRO A 15 -3.26 1.10 -22.16
C PRO A 15 -4.75 1.37 -22.36
N VAL A 16 -5.24 1.02 -23.55
CA VAL A 16 -6.67 0.90 -23.87
C VAL A 16 -7.16 -0.53 -23.59
N PRO A 17 -8.46 -0.78 -23.40
CA PRO A 17 -8.99 -2.09 -23.00
C PRO A 17 -8.51 -3.26 -23.86
N GLU A 18 -8.34 -3.06 -25.17
CA GLU A 18 -7.91 -4.09 -26.12
C GLU A 18 -6.45 -4.53 -25.91
N THR A 19 -5.61 -3.62 -25.41
CA THR A 19 -4.16 -3.84 -25.21
C THR A 19 -3.79 -4.12 -23.76
N ALA A 20 -4.71 -3.88 -22.83
CA ALA A 20 -4.45 -3.90 -21.40
C ALA A 20 -3.88 -5.23 -20.91
N LEU A 21 -4.49 -6.36 -21.26
CA LEU A 21 -4.05 -7.69 -20.79
C LEU A 21 -2.65 -8.09 -21.28
N GLY A 22 -2.17 -7.47 -22.36
CA GLY A 22 -0.83 -7.68 -22.91
C GLY A 22 0.25 -6.76 -22.33
N ALA A 23 -0.11 -5.77 -21.50
CA ALA A 23 0.80 -4.75 -21.00
C ALA A 23 1.66 -5.22 -19.80
N TRP A 24 2.42 -6.30 -20.01
CA TRP A 24 3.35 -6.85 -19.02
C TRP A 24 4.64 -6.03 -18.94
N ASN A 25 5.15 -5.86 -17.73
CA ASN A 25 6.37 -5.10 -17.47
C ASN A 25 7.53 -6.04 -17.12
N PHE A 26 8.49 -6.14 -18.04
CA PHE A 26 9.69 -6.98 -17.89
C PHE A 26 10.97 -6.16 -17.70
N ASP A 27 10.90 -5.02 -16.99
CA ASP A 27 12.08 -4.25 -16.63
C ASP A 27 13.15 -5.13 -15.94
N PRO A 28 14.35 -5.29 -16.51
CA PRO A 28 15.39 -6.15 -15.95
C PRO A 28 15.83 -5.71 -14.54
N TYR A 29 15.79 -4.40 -14.22
CA TYR A 29 16.20 -3.93 -12.90
C TYR A 29 15.18 -4.30 -11.82
N LEU A 30 13.89 -4.12 -12.10
CA LEU A 30 12.80 -4.62 -11.25
C LEU A 30 12.89 -6.13 -11.06
N LEU A 31 13.00 -6.90 -12.15
CA LEU A 31 13.04 -8.37 -12.06
C LEU A 31 14.25 -8.84 -11.25
N PHE A 32 15.41 -8.21 -11.43
CA PHE A 32 16.59 -8.48 -10.63
C PHE A 32 16.33 -8.18 -9.14
N ALA A 33 15.75 -7.03 -8.80
CA ALA A 33 15.46 -6.65 -7.42
C ALA A 33 14.45 -7.60 -6.76
N LEU A 34 13.36 -7.97 -7.45
CA LEU A 34 12.37 -8.92 -6.96
C LEU A 34 12.97 -10.32 -6.79
N THR A 35 13.82 -10.76 -7.72
CA THR A 35 14.50 -12.06 -7.63
C THR A 35 15.49 -12.10 -6.46
N ALA A 36 16.27 -11.03 -6.27
CA ALA A 36 17.17 -10.90 -5.13
C ALA A 36 16.39 -10.95 -3.81
N LEU A 37 15.29 -10.19 -3.71
CA LEU A 37 14.42 -10.19 -2.53
C LEU A 37 13.79 -11.57 -2.29
N LEU A 38 13.36 -12.26 -3.35
CA LEU A 38 12.86 -13.64 -3.26
C LEU A 38 13.93 -14.57 -2.68
N ILE A 39 15.16 -14.51 -3.20
CA ILE A 39 16.26 -15.36 -2.72
C ILE A 39 16.55 -15.10 -1.24
N LEU A 40 16.52 -13.83 -0.81
CA LEU A 40 16.73 -13.45 0.59
C LEU A 40 15.60 -13.96 1.50
N LEU A 41 14.36 -13.95 1.03
CA LEU A 41 13.17 -14.29 1.82
C LEU A 41 12.62 -15.70 1.53
N ARG A 42 13.27 -16.50 0.69
CA ARG A 42 12.76 -17.81 0.21
C ARG A 42 12.45 -18.84 1.29
N ARG A 43 13.00 -18.65 2.49
CA ARG A 43 12.81 -19.55 3.64
C ARG A 43 11.57 -19.20 4.48
N ASP A 44 10.96 -18.03 4.25
CA ASP A 44 9.73 -17.61 4.93
C ASP A 44 8.58 -17.51 3.92
N ALA A 45 7.52 -18.30 4.13
CA ALA A 45 6.35 -18.31 3.25
C ALA A 45 5.68 -16.93 3.12
N ARG A 46 5.73 -16.10 4.18
CA ARG A 46 5.19 -14.72 4.16
C ARG A 46 6.05 -13.82 3.29
N GLY A 47 7.37 -14.01 3.33
CA GLY A 47 8.31 -13.29 2.49
C GLY A 47 8.13 -13.63 1.00
N VAL A 48 7.95 -14.92 0.69
CA VAL A 48 7.61 -15.37 -0.68
C VAL A 48 6.27 -14.75 -1.14
N ALA A 49 5.24 -14.78 -0.27
CA ALA A 49 3.95 -14.18 -0.59
C ALA A 49 4.05 -12.65 -0.82
N ALA A 50 4.87 -11.94 -0.04
CA ALA A 50 5.10 -10.52 -0.26
C ALA A 50 5.71 -10.24 -1.64
N VAL A 51 6.73 -11.00 -2.02
CA VAL A 51 7.37 -10.86 -3.34
C VAL A 51 6.39 -11.20 -4.46
N ALA A 52 5.52 -12.20 -4.28
CA ALA A 52 4.48 -12.52 -5.24
C ALA A 52 3.49 -11.35 -5.42
N VAL A 53 3.08 -10.69 -4.32
CA VAL A 53 2.21 -9.50 -4.38
C VAL A 53 2.90 -8.34 -5.08
N MET A 54 4.18 -8.09 -4.79
CA MET A 54 4.95 -7.05 -5.48
C MET A 54 5.12 -7.37 -6.97
N THR A 55 5.35 -8.63 -7.32
CA THR A 55 5.42 -9.09 -8.70
C THR A 55 4.08 -8.86 -9.40
N LEU A 56 2.96 -9.20 -8.77
CA LEU A 56 1.63 -8.90 -9.29
C LEU A 56 1.43 -7.40 -9.51
N ALA A 57 1.84 -6.55 -8.57
CA ALA A 57 1.68 -5.10 -8.69
C ALA A 57 2.51 -4.51 -9.85
N PHE A 58 3.79 -4.88 -9.94
CA PHE A 58 4.73 -4.20 -10.83
C PHE A 58 5.00 -4.89 -12.19
N VAL A 59 4.80 -6.21 -12.30
CA VAL A 59 5.09 -7.00 -13.52
C VAL A 59 3.83 -7.25 -14.34
N SER A 60 2.67 -7.36 -13.70
CA SER A 60 1.40 -7.61 -14.39
C SER A 60 0.86 -6.34 -15.09
N PRO A 61 -0.16 -6.49 -15.96
CA PRO A 61 -0.92 -5.36 -16.52
C PRO A 61 -1.38 -4.30 -15.52
N LEU A 62 -1.48 -4.62 -14.22
CA LEU A 62 -1.84 -3.66 -13.18
C LEU A 62 -0.91 -2.44 -13.14
N CYS A 63 0.39 -2.61 -13.42
CA CYS A 63 1.34 -1.50 -13.48
C CYS A 63 0.91 -0.50 -14.58
N ALA A 64 0.70 -0.98 -15.80
CA ALA A 64 0.30 -0.13 -16.93
C ALA A 64 -1.11 0.46 -16.71
N LEU A 65 -2.04 -0.33 -16.18
CA LEU A 65 -3.38 0.15 -15.82
C LEU A 65 -3.34 1.29 -14.79
N SER A 66 -2.39 1.28 -13.85
CA SER A 66 -2.22 2.38 -12.90
C SER A 66 -1.86 3.71 -13.56
N VAL A 67 -1.31 3.69 -14.80
CA VAL A 67 -1.06 4.89 -15.60
C VAL A 67 -2.36 5.38 -16.24
N ALA A 68 -3.24 4.48 -16.68
CA ALA A 68 -4.52 4.84 -17.28
C ALA A 68 -5.55 5.30 -16.25
N LEU A 69 -5.71 4.54 -15.16
CA LEU A 69 -6.80 4.66 -14.19
C LEU A 69 -6.28 4.96 -12.79
N PHE A 70 -6.85 5.99 -12.17
CA PHE A 70 -6.62 6.32 -10.76
C PHE A 70 -7.05 5.16 -9.87
N SER A 71 -8.20 4.54 -10.15
CA SER A 71 -8.70 3.38 -9.38
C SER A 71 -7.73 2.20 -9.41
N ALA A 72 -7.14 1.90 -10.58
CA ALA A 72 -6.11 0.87 -10.70
C ALA A 72 -4.84 1.22 -9.92
N ARG A 73 -4.45 2.51 -9.88
CA ARG A 73 -3.33 2.94 -9.03
C ARG A 73 -3.62 2.79 -7.55
N VAL A 74 -4.84 3.10 -7.11
CA VAL A 74 -5.24 2.85 -5.73
C VAL A 74 -5.08 1.37 -5.40
N VAL A 75 -5.59 0.46 -6.25
CA VAL A 75 -5.41 -0.99 -6.06
C VAL A 75 -3.93 -1.36 -5.97
N HIS A 76 -3.10 -0.84 -6.87
CA HIS A 76 -1.65 -1.04 -6.83
C HIS A 76 -1.04 -0.60 -5.48
N HIS A 77 -1.35 0.61 -5.01
CA HIS A 77 -0.85 1.10 -3.72
C HIS A 77 -1.38 0.30 -2.53
N LEU A 78 -2.65 -0.14 -2.55
CA LEU A 78 -3.23 -0.97 -1.47
C LEU A 78 -2.56 -2.34 -1.39
N LEU A 79 -2.25 -2.97 -2.53
CA LEU A 79 -1.47 -4.22 -2.55
C LEU A 79 -0.11 -4.03 -1.88
N LEU A 80 0.56 -2.90 -2.12
CA LEU A 80 1.86 -2.61 -1.50
C LEU A 80 1.73 -2.32 0.00
N VAL A 81 0.84 -1.42 0.39
CA VAL A 81 0.76 -0.87 1.76
C VAL A 81 0.00 -1.78 2.73
N LEU A 82 -1.03 -2.49 2.26
CA LEU A 82 -1.90 -3.31 3.13
C LEU A 82 -1.64 -4.82 3.02
N VAL A 83 -0.91 -5.28 2.00
CA VAL A 83 -0.63 -6.71 1.82
C VAL A 83 0.88 -6.98 1.84
N ALA A 84 1.65 -6.42 0.91
CA ALA A 84 3.08 -6.66 0.84
C ALA A 84 3.82 -6.13 2.08
N ALA A 85 3.52 -4.91 2.52
CA ALA A 85 4.17 -4.27 3.66
C ALA A 85 4.05 -5.05 4.98
N PRO A 86 2.86 -5.51 5.44
CA PRO A 86 2.77 -6.31 6.66
C PRO A 86 3.42 -7.70 6.50
N LEU A 87 3.38 -8.31 5.31
CA LEU A 87 4.08 -9.57 5.06
C LEU A 87 5.62 -9.39 5.15
N LEU A 88 6.15 -8.33 4.56
CA LEU A 88 7.57 -7.95 4.67
C LEU A 88 7.94 -7.56 6.09
N ALA A 89 7.05 -6.87 6.81
CA ALA A 89 7.27 -6.48 8.18
C ALA A 89 7.60 -7.68 9.08
N VAL A 90 6.89 -8.79 8.88
CA VAL A 90 7.11 -10.04 9.62
C VAL A 90 8.28 -10.86 9.08
N ALA A 91 8.47 -10.90 7.75
CA ALA A 91 9.50 -11.74 7.12
C ALA A 91 10.93 -11.17 7.20
N LEU A 92 11.09 -9.84 7.28
CA LEU A 92 12.41 -9.21 7.24
C LEU A 92 13.17 -9.40 8.57
N PRO A 93 14.41 -9.93 8.54
CA PRO A 93 15.23 -10.10 9.73
C PRO A 93 15.68 -8.75 10.29
N GLY A 94 15.72 -8.64 11.61
CA GLY A 94 16.11 -7.42 12.34
C GLY A 94 15.12 -7.10 13.45
N ARG A 95 15.55 -6.31 14.45
CA ARG A 95 14.69 -5.94 15.58
C ARG A 95 13.42 -5.25 15.04
N ALA A 96 12.26 -5.72 15.48
CA ALA A 96 11.04 -4.96 15.38
C ALA A 96 11.25 -3.59 16.05
N GLY A 97 10.80 -2.50 15.44
CA GLY A 97 10.74 -1.19 16.11
C GLY A 97 12.08 -0.46 16.35
N ARG A 98 12.90 -0.22 15.32
CA ARG A 98 13.73 1.00 15.37
C ARG A 98 12.79 2.20 15.23
N GLY A 99 12.39 2.80 16.35
CA GLY A 99 11.47 3.95 16.39
C GLY A 99 10.09 3.61 16.95
N SER A 100 9.40 4.61 17.51
CA SER A 100 8.07 4.45 18.10
C SER A 100 7.00 4.24 17.01
N ALA A 101 5.92 3.53 17.37
CA ALA A 101 4.77 3.36 16.48
C ALA A 101 4.17 4.71 16.04
N ALA A 102 4.24 5.73 16.91
CA ALA A 102 3.84 7.10 16.59
C ALA A 102 4.67 7.71 15.44
N VAL A 103 6.00 7.56 15.47
CA VAL A 103 6.87 8.10 14.41
C VAL A 103 6.56 7.42 13.08
N TRP A 104 6.47 6.09 13.05
CA TRP A 104 6.18 5.36 11.82
C TRP A 104 4.75 5.61 11.32
N PHE A 105 3.79 5.79 12.21
CA PHE A 105 2.44 6.21 11.86
C PHE A 105 2.42 7.59 11.20
N LEU A 106 3.13 8.57 11.78
CA LEU A 106 3.23 9.92 11.22
C LEU A 106 3.93 9.91 9.85
N LEU A 107 5.03 9.16 9.71
CA LEU A 107 5.73 9.02 8.43
C LEU A 107 4.84 8.37 7.37
N SER A 108 4.12 7.29 7.73
CA SER A 108 3.22 6.62 6.80
C SER A 108 2.02 7.47 6.41
N THR A 109 1.49 8.24 7.35
CA THR A 109 0.39 9.18 7.10
C THR A 109 0.87 10.32 6.20
N ALA A 110 2.02 10.92 6.52
CA ALA A 110 2.59 12.00 5.72
C ALA A 110 2.90 11.55 4.29
N ALA A 111 3.51 10.37 4.11
CA ALA A 111 3.76 9.81 2.79
C ALA A 111 2.45 9.58 2.02
N LEU A 112 1.46 8.94 2.65
CA LEU A 112 0.17 8.66 2.01
C LEU A 112 -0.51 9.96 1.56
N TRP A 113 -0.61 10.96 2.44
CA TRP A 113 -1.28 12.21 2.13
C TRP A 113 -0.51 13.04 1.11
N LEU A 114 0.82 13.13 1.23
CA LEU A 114 1.67 13.85 0.28
C LEU A 114 1.46 13.35 -1.15
N TRP A 115 1.50 12.03 -1.34
CA TRP A 115 1.33 11.45 -2.68
C TRP A 115 -0.09 11.53 -3.22
N HIS A 116 -1.08 11.91 -2.41
CA HIS A 116 -2.43 12.18 -2.90
C HIS A 116 -2.70 13.68 -3.09
N VAL A 117 -1.74 14.56 -2.78
CA VAL A 117 -1.78 15.96 -3.21
C VAL A 117 -1.66 16.00 -4.74
N PRO A 118 -2.59 16.64 -5.49
CA PRO A 118 -2.62 16.57 -6.95
C PRO A 118 -1.31 16.92 -7.64
N ALA A 119 -0.66 18.02 -7.23
CA ALA A 119 0.60 18.43 -7.83
C ALA A 119 1.76 17.44 -7.60
N ALA A 120 1.82 16.81 -6.43
CA ALA A 120 2.85 15.81 -6.12
C ALA A 120 2.58 14.49 -6.87
N TYR A 121 1.31 14.09 -6.92
CA TYR A 121 0.86 12.91 -7.65
C TYR A 121 1.15 13.04 -9.15
N ASP A 122 0.66 14.11 -9.79
CA ASP A 122 0.84 14.33 -11.23
C ASP A 122 2.33 14.44 -11.58
N PHE A 123 3.16 14.97 -10.67
CA PHE A 123 4.61 14.96 -10.85
C PHE A 123 5.21 13.54 -10.81
N ALA A 124 4.76 12.70 -9.87
CA ALA A 124 5.20 11.31 -9.81
C ALA A 124 4.79 10.48 -11.03
N LEU A 125 3.73 10.86 -11.76
CA LEU A 125 3.28 10.12 -12.94
C LEU A 125 4.04 10.50 -14.23
N ARG A 126 4.64 11.68 -14.28
CA ARG A 126 5.42 12.15 -15.44
C ARG A 126 6.93 11.97 -15.32
N ASP A 127 7.42 11.69 -14.10
CA ASP A 127 8.85 11.50 -13.83
C ASP A 127 9.11 10.16 -13.14
N MET A 128 9.96 9.34 -13.77
CA MET A 128 10.27 7.99 -13.30
C MET A 128 11.05 7.97 -11.98
N ALA A 129 11.91 8.96 -11.71
CA ALA A 129 12.63 9.01 -10.44
C ALA A 129 11.64 9.34 -9.31
N VAL A 130 10.75 10.31 -9.52
CA VAL A 130 9.73 10.69 -8.54
C VAL A 130 8.72 9.57 -8.35
N TYR A 131 8.36 8.82 -9.41
CA TYR A 131 7.56 7.60 -9.31
C TYR A 131 8.18 6.61 -8.31
N TRP A 132 9.48 6.31 -8.44
CA TRP A 132 10.15 5.39 -7.53
C TRP A 132 10.29 5.94 -6.12
N VAL A 133 10.47 7.24 -5.95
CA VAL A 133 10.43 7.89 -4.62
C VAL A 133 9.05 7.72 -4.00
N MET A 134 7.96 7.88 -4.75
CA MET A 134 6.60 7.62 -4.28
C MET A 134 6.42 6.18 -3.82
N GLN A 135 6.79 5.21 -4.66
CA GLN A 135 6.65 3.79 -4.31
C GLN A 135 7.50 3.40 -3.11
N ALA A 136 8.76 3.85 -3.06
CA ALA A 136 9.69 3.52 -1.99
C ALA A 136 9.28 4.15 -0.66
N THR A 137 8.80 5.40 -0.67
CA THR A 137 8.34 6.06 0.57
C THR A 137 7.05 5.45 1.08
N LEU A 138 6.06 5.17 0.23
CA LEU A 138 4.82 4.49 0.62
C LEU A 138 5.10 3.09 1.20
N LEU A 139 5.85 2.27 0.49
CA LEU A 139 6.16 0.91 0.92
C LEU A 139 7.05 0.91 2.18
N GLY A 140 8.11 1.73 2.19
CA GLY A 140 9.06 1.81 3.30
C GLY A 140 8.42 2.30 4.60
N SER A 141 7.59 3.35 4.53
CA SER A 141 6.87 3.85 5.71
C SER A 141 5.83 2.86 6.20
N ALA A 142 5.14 2.16 5.29
CA ALA A 142 4.16 1.13 5.65
C ALA A 142 4.83 -0.09 6.32
N ILE A 143 5.96 -0.55 5.81
CA ILE A 143 6.75 -1.62 6.45
C ILE A 143 7.15 -1.19 7.86
N GLY A 144 7.66 0.03 8.03
CA GLY A 144 8.02 0.57 9.34
C GLY A 144 6.84 0.61 10.32
N PHE A 145 5.68 1.09 9.84
CA PHE A 145 4.43 1.13 10.62
C PHE A 145 4.00 -0.28 11.05
N TRP A 146 3.89 -1.22 10.12
CA TRP A 146 3.48 -2.60 10.44
C TRP A 146 4.47 -3.32 11.33
N ARG A 147 5.79 -3.08 11.18
CA ARG A 147 6.80 -3.61 12.10
C ARG A 147 6.63 -3.06 13.52
N ALA A 148 6.30 -1.78 13.65
CA ALA A 148 6.05 -1.16 14.95
C ALA A 148 4.74 -1.66 15.59
N VAL A 149 3.69 -1.87 14.81
CA VAL A 149 2.40 -2.39 15.30
C VAL A 149 2.49 -3.88 15.66
N LEU A 150 2.99 -4.71 14.76
CA LEU A 150 3.06 -6.17 14.94
C LEU A 150 4.20 -6.62 15.86
N GLY A 151 5.17 -5.75 16.09
CA GLY A 151 6.28 -5.98 17.03
C GLY A 151 5.99 -5.61 18.48
N GLN A 152 4.87 -4.93 18.76
CA GLN A 152 4.39 -4.68 20.12
C GLN A 152 3.73 -5.94 20.66
N GLU A 153 3.71 -6.09 22.00
CA GLU A 153 2.88 -7.11 22.62
C GLU A 153 1.41 -6.89 22.22
N PRO A 154 0.70 -7.93 21.73
CA PRO A 154 -0.72 -7.88 21.41
C PRO A 154 -1.52 -7.25 22.56
N GLY A 155 -2.13 -6.10 22.30
CA GLY A 155 -2.82 -5.32 23.32
C GLY A 155 -3.46 -4.05 22.78
N PHE A 156 -4.03 -3.26 23.69
CA PHE A 156 -4.82 -2.06 23.34
C PHE A 156 -4.05 -1.05 22.47
N GLN A 157 -2.75 -0.87 22.69
CA GLN A 157 -1.94 0.06 21.90
C GLN A 157 -1.81 -0.37 20.43
N ALA A 158 -1.55 -1.65 20.16
CA ALA A 158 -1.48 -2.16 18.78
C ALA A 158 -2.83 -1.99 18.06
N LEU A 159 -3.94 -2.22 18.76
CA LEU A 159 -5.29 -1.98 18.25
C LEU A 159 -5.52 -0.50 17.91
N LEU A 160 -5.15 0.41 18.81
CA LEU A 160 -5.30 1.86 18.59
C LEU A 160 -4.50 2.35 17.38
N TRP A 161 -3.25 1.91 17.21
CA TRP A 161 -2.46 2.30 16.05
C TRP A 161 -3.03 1.76 14.74
N THR A 162 -3.51 0.51 14.76
CA THR A 162 -4.16 -0.10 13.60
C THR A 162 -5.46 0.64 13.23
N LEU A 163 -6.26 1.03 14.23
CA LEU A 163 -7.46 1.82 14.05
C LEU A 163 -7.15 3.24 13.55
N ALA A 164 -6.11 3.89 14.07
CA ALA A 164 -5.66 5.19 13.60
C ALA A 164 -5.25 5.13 12.12
N GLY A 165 -4.55 4.06 11.70
CA GLY A 165 -4.21 3.79 10.31
C GLY A 165 -5.45 3.66 9.41
N LEU A 166 -6.45 2.90 9.88
CA LEU A 166 -7.74 2.77 9.18
C LEU A 166 -8.46 4.11 9.05
N ILE A 167 -8.54 4.91 10.12
CA ILE A 167 -9.26 6.19 10.13
C ILE A 167 -8.61 7.19 9.19
N GLN A 168 -7.28 7.38 9.25
CA GLN A 168 -6.62 8.39 8.40
C GLN A 168 -6.73 8.04 6.91
N MET A 169 -6.60 6.76 6.56
CA MET A 169 -6.71 6.29 5.18
C MET A 169 -8.17 6.38 4.69
N GLY A 170 -9.12 6.00 5.55
CA GLY A 170 -10.55 6.11 5.26
C GLY A 170 -11.01 7.57 5.06
N LEU A 171 -10.46 8.51 5.85
CA LEU A 171 -10.70 9.94 5.66
C LEU A 171 -10.24 10.41 4.29
N LEU A 172 -9.01 10.04 3.89
CA LEU A 172 -8.48 10.38 2.57
C LEU A 172 -9.32 9.74 1.44
N GLY A 173 -9.69 8.47 1.57
CA GLY A 173 -10.58 7.80 0.62
C GLY A 173 -11.94 8.48 0.50
N ALA A 174 -12.55 8.88 1.61
CA ALA A 174 -13.81 9.63 1.62
C ALA A 174 -13.68 10.99 0.91
N LEU A 175 -12.60 11.75 1.18
CA LEU A 175 -12.35 13.03 0.50
C LEU A 175 -12.28 12.87 -1.02
N LEU A 176 -11.63 11.81 -1.51
CA LEU A 176 -11.54 11.53 -2.95
C LEU A 176 -12.87 11.04 -3.55
N THR A 177 -13.63 10.25 -2.80
CA THR A 177 -14.95 9.73 -3.20
C THR A 177 -15.99 10.84 -3.33
N PHE A 178 -15.97 11.82 -2.43
CA PHE A 178 -16.95 12.91 -2.39
C PHE A 178 -16.44 14.20 -3.05
N ALA A 179 -15.29 14.17 -3.70
CA ALA A 179 -14.79 15.30 -4.46
C ALA A 179 -15.78 15.66 -5.60
N PRO A 180 -16.11 16.95 -5.79
CA PRO A 180 -17.07 17.38 -6.82
C PRO A 180 -16.44 17.47 -8.23
N GLN A 181 -15.11 17.40 -8.32
CA GLN A 181 -14.35 17.54 -9.56
C GLN A 181 -13.14 16.59 -9.56
N ALA A 182 -12.69 16.22 -10.76
CA ALA A 182 -11.47 15.45 -10.94
C ALA A 182 -10.27 16.30 -10.53
N LEU A 183 -9.43 15.76 -9.66
CA LEU A 183 -8.29 16.44 -9.04
C LEU A 183 -6.99 16.17 -9.79
N TYR A 184 -6.86 15.00 -10.44
CA TYR A 184 -5.61 14.52 -11.03
C TYR A 184 -5.58 14.72 -12.54
N ALA A 185 -4.66 15.55 -13.03
CA ALA A 185 -4.54 15.84 -14.46
C ALA A 185 -4.03 14.63 -15.25
N ALA A 186 -3.21 13.77 -14.63
CA ALA A 186 -2.68 12.57 -15.27
C ALA A 186 -3.78 11.59 -15.74
N HIS A 187 -4.96 11.64 -15.12
CA HIS A 187 -6.11 10.79 -15.45
C HIS A 187 -7.23 11.53 -16.19
N ALA A 188 -6.95 12.68 -16.80
CA ALA A 188 -7.97 13.49 -17.48
C ALA A 188 -8.52 12.84 -18.77
N VAL A 189 -7.76 11.96 -19.42
CA VAL A 189 -8.10 11.43 -20.77
C VAL A 189 -8.24 9.91 -20.78
N ALA A 190 -7.26 9.18 -20.25
CA ALA A 190 -7.20 7.72 -20.37
C ALA A 190 -8.46 6.98 -19.83
N PRO A 191 -9.11 7.40 -18.72
CA PRO A 191 -10.33 6.73 -18.23
C PRO A 191 -11.49 6.72 -19.24
N LEU A 192 -11.55 7.69 -20.16
CA LEU A 192 -12.61 7.76 -21.17
C LEU A 192 -12.60 6.53 -22.09
N SER A 193 -11.43 5.98 -22.39
CA SER A 193 -11.30 4.74 -23.19
C SER A 193 -11.83 3.50 -22.46
N TRP A 194 -12.00 3.59 -21.14
CA TRP A 194 -12.55 2.54 -20.28
C TRP A 194 -14.04 2.75 -19.97
N GLY A 195 -14.69 3.71 -20.63
CA GLY A 195 -16.09 4.07 -20.37
C GLY A 195 -16.31 4.79 -19.04
N LEU A 196 -15.23 5.28 -18.41
CA LEU A 196 -15.28 6.01 -17.14
C LEU A 196 -15.03 7.50 -17.38
N THR A 197 -15.72 8.37 -16.65
CA THR A 197 -15.30 9.77 -16.57
C THR A 197 -14.09 9.89 -15.63
N PRO A 198 -13.20 10.89 -15.82
CA PRO A 198 -12.08 11.13 -14.90
C PRO A 198 -12.51 11.28 -13.44
N LEU A 199 -13.65 11.97 -13.23
CA LEU A 199 -14.24 12.08 -11.90
C LEU A 199 -14.74 10.73 -11.38
N GLY A 200 -15.46 9.96 -12.21
CA GLY A 200 -15.98 8.65 -11.81
C GLY A 200 -14.88 7.65 -11.45
N ASP A 201 -13.77 7.63 -12.21
CA ASP A 201 -12.60 6.79 -11.91
C ASP A 201 -11.91 7.22 -10.61
N GLN A 202 -11.75 8.53 -10.38
CA GLN A 202 -11.24 9.03 -9.10
C GLN A 202 -12.13 8.63 -7.92
N GLN A 203 -13.44 8.83 -8.03
CA GLN A 203 -14.39 8.51 -6.96
C GLN A 203 -14.41 7.02 -6.69
N LEU A 204 -14.31 6.17 -7.72
CA LEU A 204 -14.13 4.73 -7.58
C LEU A 204 -12.83 4.40 -6.83
N GLY A 205 -11.71 5.05 -7.19
CA GLY A 205 -10.46 4.90 -6.46
C GLY A 205 -10.59 5.30 -4.98
N GLY A 206 -11.25 6.43 -4.69
CA GLY A 206 -11.56 6.84 -3.32
C GLY A 206 -12.39 5.78 -2.56
N LEU A 207 -13.40 5.21 -3.21
CA LEU A 207 -14.27 4.20 -2.63
C LEU A 207 -13.49 2.91 -2.33
N ILE A 208 -12.62 2.49 -3.24
CA ILE A 208 -11.72 1.33 -3.08
C ILE A 208 -10.75 1.57 -1.92
N MET A 209 -10.17 2.77 -1.84
CA MET A 209 -9.28 3.18 -0.75
C MET A 209 -9.99 3.26 0.61
N TRP A 210 -11.31 3.46 0.60
CA TRP A 210 -12.10 3.58 1.82
C TRP A 210 -12.64 2.24 2.30
N VAL A 211 -13.56 1.61 1.56
CA VAL A 211 -14.35 0.48 2.07
C VAL A 211 -13.60 -0.85 1.93
N PRO A 212 -13.18 -1.31 0.73
CA PRO A 212 -12.39 -2.53 0.59
C PRO A 212 -11.08 -2.51 1.39
N ALA A 213 -10.43 -1.36 1.47
CA ALA A 213 -9.18 -1.20 2.20
C ALA A 213 -9.33 -1.37 3.73
N MET A 214 -10.56 -1.34 4.28
CA MET A 214 -10.77 -1.70 5.69
C MET A 214 -10.55 -3.19 5.95
N LEU A 215 -10.78 -4.06 4.96
CA LEU A 215 -10.74 -5.51 5.18
C LEU A 215 -9.38 -6.01 5.71
N PRO A 216 -8.22 -5.64 5.12
CA PRO A 216 -6.93 -6.03 5.69
C PRO A 216 -6.72 -5.52 7.12
N TYR A 217 -7.12 -4.27 7.41
CA TYR A 217 -7.05 -3.71 8.75
C TYR A 217 -7.93 -4.51 9.74
N LEU A 218 -9.16 -4.86 9.37
CA LEU A 218 -10.08 -5.63 10.19
C LEU A 218 -9.57 -7.06 10.44
N VAL A 219 -8.95 -7.70 9.45
CA VAL A 219 -8.31 -9.02 9.61
C VAL A 219 -7.19 -8.96 10.63
N ILE A 220 -6.32 -7.95 10.56
CA ILE A 220 -5.21 -7.76 11.51
C ILE A 220 -5.74 -7.45 12.91
N ILE A 221 -6.74 -6.56 13.01
CA ILE A 221 -7.42 -6.24 14.28
C ILE A 221 -8.01 -7.51 14.91
N GLY A 222 -8.75 -8.31 14.13
CA GLY A 222 -9.33 -9.56 14.60
C GLY A 222 -8.29 -10.56 15.06
N HIS A 223 -7.16 -10.65 14.34
CA HIS A 223 -6.04 -11.51 14.73
C HIS A 223 -5.40 -11.05 16.06
N LEU A 224 -5.12 -9.75 16.20
CA LEU A 224 -4.55 -9.18 17.44
C LEU A 224 -5.50 -9.36 18.64
N ALA A 225 -6.80 -9.15 18.45
CA ALA A 225 -7.81 -9.33 19.50
C ALA A 225 -7.91 -10.80 19.96
N ARG A 226 -7.84 -11.77 19.03
CA ARG A 226 -7.85 -13.20 19.37
C ARG A 226 -6.62 -13.59 20.19
N GLN A 227 -5.45 -13.03 19.85
CA GLN A 227 -4.22 -13.27 20.61
C GLN A 227 -4.28 -12.70 22.03
N SER A 228 -4.85 -11.49 22.22
CA SER A 228 -5.02 -10.92 23.56
C SER A 228 -5.99 -11.72 24.43
N TRP A 229 -7.11 -12.19 23.85
CA TRP A 229 -8.08 -13.01 24.59
C TRP A 229 -7.53 -14.36 25.04
N GLY A 230 -6.80 -15.06 24.15
CA GLY A 230 -6.19 -16.35 24.49
C GLY A 230 -5.18 -16.25 25.63
N ARG A 231 -4.48 -15.11 25.74
CA ARG A 231 -3.53 -14.84 26.83
C ARG A 231 -4.20 -14.47 28.14
N ALA A 232 -5.29 -13.71 28.10
CA ALA A 232 -6.08 -13.40 29.30
C ALA A 232 -6.67 -14.66 29.95
N GLY A 233 -7.23 -15.58 29.14
CA GLY A 233 -7.75 -16.86 29.66
C GLY A 233 -6.67 -17.84 30.15
N GLY A 234 -5.47 -17.80 29.57
CA GLY A 234 -4.32 -18.59 30.04
C GLY A 234 -3.73 -18.09 31.36
N ALA A 235 -3.79 -16.77 31.63
CA ALA A 235 -3.32 -16.18 32.89
C ALA A 235 -4.28 -16.49 34.06
N GLU A 236 -5.58 -16.53 33.79
CA GLU A 236 -6.62 -16.83 34.80
C GLU A 236 -6.60 -18.31 35.23
N THR A 237 -6.31 -19.22 34.30
CA THR A 237 -6.17 -20.66 34.58
C THR A 237 -4.89 -20.98 35.36
N ALA A 238 -3.76 -20.37 35.01
CA ALA A 238 -2.49 -20.57 35.74
C ALA A 238 -2.50 -20.00 37.17
N GLY A 239 -3.30 -18.96 37.43
CA GLY A 239 -3.48 -18.39 38.78
C GLY A 239 -4.39 -19.22 39.69
N GLY A 240 -5.28 -20.04 39.12
CA GLY A 240 -6.23 -20.88 39.88
C GLY A 240 -5.65 -22.21 40.37
N GLU A 241 -4.57 -22.72 39.76
CA GLU A 241 -3.90 -23.95 40.19
C GLU A 241 -2.82 -23.72 41.27
N ALA A 242 -2.50 -22.46 41.57
CA ALA A 242 -1.47 -22.06 42.54
C ALA A 242 -2.04 -21.64 43.92
N GLY A 243 -3.35 -21.77 44.14
CA GLY A 243 -4.03 -21.45 45.40
C GLY A 243 -4.69 -22.67 46.04
#